data_AF-A0A9D6XAM0-F1
#
_entry.id   AF-A0A9D6XAM0-F1
#
_cell.length_a   1.000
_cell.length_b   1.000
_cell.length_c   1.000
_cell.angle_alpha   90.00
_cell.angle_beta   90.00
_cell.angle_gamma   90.00
#
_symmetry.space_group_name_H-M   'P 1'
#
loop_
_entity.id
_entity.type
_entity.pdbx_description
1 polymer ?
#
loop_
_entity_poly.entity_id
_entity_poly.type
_entity_poly.pdbx_seq_one_letter_code
_entity_poly.pdbx_strand_id
1 'polypeptide(L)'
;MALKSLDIFSVHGFPVGLIQCESNFLGIMDPDKNMCVGSGGWKNVTEKYRKAKSFCDAPFEMRHKGSKKEVVRTSGEWIGDTLNGSGNGKVRSVNIFCGDAADVDLPESSLDAVFTDPPYFGNVQYAELMDFCYVWLRNLVGEKIGSFKKESTRNAQELTGNIDMGRGLDHFTEGLSSVFCKMAAALKPGAPLAFTYHHNNMDAYLPVAVAILDSGLTCSATLPCPAEMGASIHINGTGSSIIDTVFVCRASGAVSEKKLPDSPEGVAALVNEDLEELRKGNVKPSLGDTRCIGYGHLVRLAIWNLRNFWDKAAETNQKIAVVDAWLNDFGGWPEVSRHLKNMESPLPDSHVPVGNEPLGDRGLLYANVSF
;
A
#
# COMPACT_ATOMS: atom_id res chain seq x y z
N MET A 1 13.21 28.34 18.83
CA MET A 1 12.00 28.24 17.98
C MET A 1 10.99 27.45 18.79
N ALA A 2 9.79 27.97 19.05
CA ALA A 2 8.78 27.23 19.82
C ALA A 2 8.15 26.16 18.93
N LEU A 3 7.94 24.96 19.46
CA LEU A 3 7.19 23.91 18.75
C LEU A 3 5.71 24.28 18.76
N LYS A 4 5.01 23.97 17.67
CA LYS A 4 3.54 23.98 17.65
C LYS A 4 3.06 22.80 18.47
N SER A 5 1.87 22.89 19.08
CA SER A 5 1.30 21.76 19.83
C SER A 5 1.14 20.49 18.98
N LEU A 6 0.98 20.65 17.66
CA LEU A 6 0.94 19.53 16.70
C LEU A 6 2.28 18.83 16.51
N ASP A 7 3.39 19.55 16.68
CA ASP A 7 4.72 18.99 16.46
C ASP A 7 5.08 18.00 17.58
N ILE A 8 4.48 18.14 18.77
CA ILE A 8 4.60 17.18 19.89
C ILE A 8 4.15 15.78 19.46
N PHE A 9 3.06 15.69 18.69
CA PHE A 9 2.52 14.43 18.19
C PHE A 9 3.12 13.99 16.84
N SER A 10 4.04 14.78 16.29
CA SER A 10 4.70 14.48 15.01
C SER A 10 6.09 13.87 15.19
N VAL A 11 6.63 13.88 16.41
CA VAL A 11 7.94 13.31 16.74
C VAL A 11 7.79 11.86 17.17
N HIS A 12 8.25 10.93 16.33
CA HIS A 12 8.26 9.50 16.59
C HIS A 12 9.51 9.09 17.41
N GLY A 13 9.77 9.77 18.53
CA GLY A 13 10.98 9.57 19.34
C GLY A 13 10.81 9.96 20.81
N PHE A 14 11.40 9.14 21.69
CA PHE A 14 11.28 9.26 23.15
C PHE A 14 12.03 10.43 23.84
N PRO A 15 13.09 11.07 23.30
CA PRO A 15 13.69 12.20 23.98
C PRO A 15 12.85 13.46 23.72
N VAL A 16 11.81 13.66 24.53
CA VAL A 16 11.10 14.94 24.57
C VAL A 16 11.99 15.93 25.32
N GLY A 17 12.83 16.66 24.57
CA GLY A 17 13.54 17.80 25.13
C GLY A 17 12.56 18.82 25.71
N LEU A 18 12.94 19.49 26.79
CA LEU A 18 12.16 20.61 27.33
C LEU A 18 12.20 21.77 26.34
N ILE A 19 11.17 21.86 25.49
CA ILE A 19 11.05 22.87 24.45
C ILE A 19 9.82 23.72 24.73
N GLN A 20 9.96 25.04 24.61
CA GLN A 20 8.84 25.96 24.72
C GLN A 20 7.81 25.66 23.60
N CYS A 21 6.56 25.46 24.00
CA CYS A 21 5.45 25.30 23.07
C CYS A 21 4.65 26.61 23.00
N GLU A 22 4.16 26.95 21.81
CA GLU A 22 3.30 28.12 21.63
C GLU A 22 1.91 27.88 22.27
N SER A 23 1.39 28.89 22.99
CA SER A 23 0.18 28.75 23.82
C SER A 23 -1.13 29.20 23.17
N ASN A 24 -1.12 29.82 21.97
CA ASN A 24 -2.35 30.24 21.28
C ASN A 24 -3.00 29.09 20.52
N PHE A 25 -3.46 28.10 21.27
CA PHE A 25 -4.07 26.88 20.75
C PHE A 25 -5.31 27.17 19.89
N LEU A 26 -6.18 28.10 20.33
CA LEU A 26 -7.46 28.41 19.69
C LEU A 26 -7.31 29.11 18.32
N GLY A 27 -6.22 29.87 18.13
CA GLY A 27 -5.98 30.64 16.90
C GLY A 27 -6.79 31.93 16.82
N ILE A 28 -6.44 32.91 17.67
CA ILE A 28 -6.95 34.28 17.55
C ILE A 28 -6.58 34.84 16.17
N MET A 29 -7.54 35.41 15.45
CA MET A 29 -7.29 36.03 14.14
C MET A 29 -6.62 37.38 14.30
N ASP A 30 -5.54 37.59 13.56
CA ASP A 30 -4.97 38.91 13.33
C ASP A 30 -5.96 39.70 12.45
N PRO A 31 -6.52 40.83 12.95
CA PRO A 31 -7.55 41.59 12.27
C PRO A 31 -7.07 42.18 10.93
N ASP A 32 -5.75 42.39 10.77
CA ASP A 32 -5.17 43.02 9.58
C ASP A 32 -4.61 42.01 8.58
N LYS A 33 -4.34 40.76 8.99
CA LYS A 33 -3.59 39.79 8.17
C LYS A 33 -4.35 38.54 7.73
N ASN A 34 -5.64 38.42 8.06
CA ASN A 34 -6.47 37.24 7.76
C ASN A 34 -5.77 35.89 8.11
N MET A 35 -4.92 35.90 9.12
CA MET A 35 -4.16 34.75 9.61
C MET A 35 -4.24 34.69 11.12
N CYS A 36 -3.92 33.54 11.73
CA CYS A 36 -3.89 33.46 13.18
C CYS A 36 -2.65 34.20 13.72
N VAL A 37 -2.79 34.86 14.86
CA VAL A 37 -1.67 35.27 15.70
C VAL A 37 -0.98 34.00 16.20
N GLY A 38 0.30 33.84 15.92
CA GLY A 38 1.04 32.62 16.28
C GLY A 38 0.75 31.44 15.34
N SER A 39 0.69 30.20 15.86
CA SER A 39 0.64 29.01 15.00
C SER A 39 -0.76 28.60 14.54
N GLY A 40 -1.81 29.02 15.25
CA GLY A 40 -3.21 28.77 14.88
C GLY A 40 -3.58 27.28 14.86
N GLY A 41 -3.06 26.49 15.81
CA GLY A 41 -3.16 25.03 15.85
C GLY A 41 -4.59 24.50 15.63
N TRP A 42 -5.56 24.91 16.46
CA TRP A 42 -6.94 24.44 16.38
C TRP A 42 -7.61 24.78 15.04
N LYS A 43 -7.54 26.05 14.63
CA LYS A 43 -8.11 26.49 13.33
C LYS A 43 -7.55 25.66 12.18
N ASN A 44 -6.23 25.47 12.13
CA ASN A 44 -5.57 24.69 11.07
C ASN A 44 -6.02 23.22 11.06
N VAL A 45 -6.20 22.60 12.22
CA VAL A 45 -6.74 21.23 12.33
C VAL A 45 -8.17 21.17 11.84
N THR A 46 -9.05 22.05 12.33
CA THR A 46 -10.46 22.07 11.93
C THR A 46 -10.65 22.33 10.44
N GLU A 47 -9.80 23.17 9.84
CA GLU A 47 -9.84 23.47 8.41
C GLU A 47 -9.42 22.25 7.57
N LYS A 48 -8.44 21.46 8.02
CA LYS A 48 -8.10 20.17 7.38
C LYS A 48 -9.28 19.22 7.40
N TYR A 49 -9.96 19.06 8.54
CA TYR A 49 -11.16 18.22 8.66
C TYR A 49 -12.30 18.73 7.77
N ARG A 50 -12.52 20.06 7.72
CA ARG A 50 -13.53 20.65 6.84
C ARG A 50 -13.26 20.33 5.37
N LYS A 51 -12.01 20.48 4.90
CA LYS A 51 -11.61 20.10 3.54
C LYS A 51 -11.80 18.61 3.27
N ALA A 52 -11.45 17.75 4.22
CA ALA A 52 -11.66 16.30 4.11
C ALA A 52 -13.14 15.95 4.01
N LYS A 53 -14.02 16.58 4.80
CA LYS A 53 -15.48 16.38 4.68
C LYS A 53 -16.03 16.92 3.36
N SER A 54 -15.55 18.06 2.88
CA SER A 54 -15.90 18.55 1.53
C SER A 54 -15.44 17.59 0.42
N PHE A 55 -14.30 16.90 0.59
CA PHE A 55 -13.87 15.86 -0.34
C PHE A 55 -14.80 14.64 -0.32
N CYS A 56 -15.34 14.25 0.85
CA CYS A 56 -16.34 13.19 0.91
C CYS A 56 -17.60 13.52 0.08
N ASP A 57 -18.01 14.79 0.01
CA ASP A 57 -19.22 15.21 -0.73
C ASP A 57 -18.96 15.40 -2.23
N ALA A 58 -17.73 15.70 -2.61
CA ALA A 58 -17.33 15.96 -3.99
C ALA A 58 -15.88 15.47 -4.23
N PRO A 59 -15.68 14.14 -4.28
CA PRO A 59 -14.36 13.57 -4.50
C PRO A 59 -13.82 14.03 -5.85
N PHE A 60 -12.50 14.17 -5.91
CA PHE A 60 -11.82 14.65 -7.09
C PHE A 60 -10.46 13.98 -7.26
N GLU A 61 -10.01 13.96 -8.51
CA GLU A 61 -8.68 13.53 -8.92
C GLU A 61 -7.86 14.71 -9.42
N MET A 62 -6.53 14.56 -9.39
CA MET A 62 -5.60 15.55 -9.93
C MET A 62 -5.14 15.12 -11.32
N ARG A 63 -5.52 15.88 -12.35
CA ARG A 63 -5.03 15.69 -13.72
C ARG A 63 -3.88 16.64 -14.00
N HIS A 64 -2.80 16.12 -14.56
CA HIS A 64 -1.66 16.93 -15.00
C HIS A 64 -1.75 17.22 -16.50
N LYS A 65 -1.65 18.50 -16.87
CA LYS A 65 -1.51 18.97 -18.27
C LYS A 65 -0.21 19.77 -18.37
N GLY A 66 0.88 19.07 -18.67
CA GLY A 66 2.23 19.63 -18.55
C GLY A 66 2.53 20.01 -17.10
N SER A 67 2.93 21.25 -16.85
CA SER A 67 3.17 21.78 -15.49
C SER A 67 1.88 22.18 -14.75
N LYS A 68 0.73 22.27 -15.43
CA LYS A 68 -0.54 22.69 -14.83
C LYS A 68 -1.24 21.50 -14.18
N LYS A 69 -1.63 21.68 -12.91
CA LYS A 69 -2.51 20.75 -12.18
C LYS A 69 -3.96 21.20 -12.33
N GLU A 70 -4.84 20.26 -12.65
CA GLU A 70 -6.28 20.47 -12.81
C GLU A 70 -7.04 19.52 -11.88
N VAL A 71 -7.95 20.06 -11.08
CA VAL A 71 -8.86 19.27 -10.25
C VAL A 71 -10.00 18.76 -11.12
N VAL A 72 -10.16 17.44 -11.19
CA VAL A 72 -11.22 16.78 -11.93
C VAL A 72 -12.15 16.09 -10.96
N ARG A 73 -13.37 16.61 -10.80
CA ARG A 73 -14.37 16.01 -9.90
C ARG A 73 -14.90 14.69 -10.47
N THR A 74 -15.11 13.72 -9.59
CA THR A 74 -15.71 12.43 -9.92
C THR A 74 -17.23 12.58 -9.84
N SER A 75 -17.85 12.90 -10.98
CA SER A 75 -19.29 13.20 -11.06
C SER A 75 -20.13 12.04 -10.54
N GLY A 76 -21.09 12.33 -9.65
CA GLY A 76 -22.02 11.34 -9.09
C GLY A 76 -21.48 10.50 -7.93
N GLU A 77 -20.20 10.67 -7.56
CA GLU A 77 -19.59 9.94 -6.44
C GLU A 77 -19.60 10.75 -5.13
N TRP A 78 -19.65 10.02 -4.00
CA TRP A 78 -19.46 10.54 -2.65
C TRP A 78 -18.92 9.44 -1.72
N ILE A 79 -18.33 9.83 -0.60
CA ILE A 79 -17.79 8.93 0.43
C ILE A 79 -18.71 9.01 1.66
N GLY A 80 -19.46 7.95 1.89
CA GLY A 80 -20.39 7.84 3.01
C GLY A 80 -21.63 7.01 2.64
N ASP A 81 -22.46 6.75 3.64
CA ASP A 81 -23.76 6.11 3.49
C ASP A 81 -24.76 7.04 2.75
N THR A 82 -24.67 8.35 2.99
CA THR A 82 -25.52 9.37 2.38
C THR A 82 -24.70 10.56 1.91
N LEU A 83 -25.19 11.27 0.89
CA LEU A 83 -24.61 12.55 0.47
C LEU A 83 -25.11 13.66 1.40
N ASN A 84 -24.20 14.40 2.04
CA ASN A 84 -24.57 15.45 2.98
C ASN A 84 -25.49 16.50 2.33
N GLY A 85 -26.57 16.85 3.02
CA GLY A 85 -27.57 17.81 2.54
C GLY A 85 -28.58 17.26 1.54
N SER A 86 -28.47 15.99 1.12
CA SER A 86 -29.48 15.32 0.29
C SER A 86 -30.56 14.69 1.17
N GLY A 87 -31.61 15.45 1.49
CA GLY A 87 -32.66 15.00 2.43
C GLY A 87 -33.47 13.77 2.02
N ASN A 88 -33.25 13.18 0.83
CA ASN A 88 -33.89 11.97 0.30
C ASN A 88 -33.00 11.27 -0.77
N GLY A 89 -31.67 11.32 -0.62
CA GLY A 89 -30.72 10.77 -1.60
C GLY A 89 -30.60 9.24 -1.59
N LYS A 90 -29.85 8.70 -2.57
CA LYS A 90 -29.47 7.28 -2.61
C LYS A 90 -28.68 6.93 -1.35
N VAL A 91 -29.10 5.86 -0.65
CA VAL A 91 -28.41 5.36 0.55
C VAL A 91 -27.51 4.19 0.16
N ARG A 92 -26.23 4.24 0.57
CA ARG A 92 -25.26 3.14 0.47
C ARG A 92 -25.17 2.43 1.82
N SER A 93 -24.98 1.12 1.80
CA SER A 93 -24.63 0.38 3.02
C SER A 93 -23.12 0.50 3.24
N VAL A 94 -22.71 1.04 4.38
CA VAL A 94 -21.29 1.14 4.78
C VAL A 94 -21.13 0.42 6.11
N ASN A 95 -20.29 -0.62 6.10
CA ASN A 95 -19.99 -1.40 7.29
C ASN A 95 -18.53 -1.14 7.70
N ILE A 96 -18.31 -0.75 8.96
CA ILE A 96 -16.99 -0.48 9.51
C ILE A 96 -16.81 -1.39 10.72
N PHE A 97 -15.74 -2.16 10.71
CA PHE A 97 -15.41 -3.10 11.77
C PHE A 97 -14.02 -2.79 12.32
N CYS A 98 -13.85 -3.01 13.63
CA CYS A 98 -12.55 -2.96 14.30
C CYS A 98 -12.31 -4.34 14.88
N GLY A 99 -11.46 -5.12 14.21
CA GLY A 99 -11.21 -6.51 14.55
C GLY A 99 -10.06 -7.07 13.71
N ASP A 100 -9.71 -8.32 14.00
CA ASP A 100 -8.72 -9.04 13.22
C ASP A 100 -9.32 -9.45 11.86
N ALA A 101 -8.62 -9.14 10.76
CA ALA A 101 -9.04 -9.53 9.43
C ALA A 101 -8.99 -11.05 9.24
N ALA A 102 -8.20 -11.77 10.03
CA ALA A 102 -8.17 -13.23 10.07
C ALA A 102 -9.41 -13.81 10.76
N ASP A 103 -10.18 -13.02 11.52
CA ASP A 103 -11.39 -13.46 12.24
C ASP A 103 -12.68 -12.96 11.59
N VAL A 104 -12.60 -12.21 10.49
CA VAL A 104 -13.79 -11.69 9.84
C VAL A 104 -14.67 -12.83 9.32
N ASP A 105 -15.99 -12.64 9.45
CA ASP A 105 -17.02 -13.52 8.90
C ASP A 105 -17.62 -12.85 7.66
N LEU A 106 -17.25 -13.35 6.48
CA LEU A 106 -17.68 -12.85 5.18
C LEU A 106 -18.31 -13.99 4.40
N PRO A 107 -19.51 -13.80 3.82
CA PRO A 107 -20.12 -14.84 2.99
C PRO A 107 -19.24 -15.16 1.77
N GLU A 108 -19.20 -16.43 1.38
CA GLU A 108 -18.49 -16.86 0.17
C GLU A 108 -19.00 -16.12 -1.07
N SER A 109 -18.08 -15.77 -1.98
CA SER A 109 -18.42 -15.09 -3.24
C SER A 109 -19.29 -13.83 -3.09
N SER A 110 -19.14 -13.08 -2.01
CA SER A 110 -19.90 -11.85 -1.73
C SER A 110 -19.21 -10.58 -2.20
N LEU A 111 -17.89 -10.58 -2.34
CA LEU A 111 -17.09 -9.40 -2.64
C LEU A 111 -16.77 -9.28 -4.15
N ASP A 112 -16.95 -8.08 -4.69
CA ASP A 112 -16.57 -7.73 -6.07
C ASP A 112 -15.08 -7.39 -6.22
N ALA A 113 -14.43 -7.03 -5.11
CA ALA A 113 -12.99 -6.78 -5.02
C ALA A 113 -12.55 -6.71 -3.54
N VAL A 114 -11.27 -6.96 -3.30
CA VAL A 114 -10.58 -6.71 -2.03
C VAL A 114 -9.41 -5.79 -2.32
N PHE A 115 -9.33 -4.67 -1.62
CA PHE A 115 -8.20 -3.74 -1.66
C PHE A 115 -7.63 -3.63 -0.25
N THR A 116 -6.35 -3.96 -0.08
CA THR A 116 -5.71 -3.98 1.25
C THR A 116 -4.27 -3.49 1.19
N ASP A 117 -3.76 -3.04 2.32
CA ASP A 117 -2.38 -2.60 2.52
C ASP A 117 -1.82 -3.38 3.73
N PRO A 118 -1.36 -4.62 3.54
CA PRO A 118 -0.91 -5.47 4.64
C PRO A 118 0.40 -4.93 5.25
N PRO A 119 0.74 -5.26 6.50
CA PRO A 119 2.02 -4.85 7.08
C PRO A 119 3.22 -5.38 6.28
N TYR A 120 4.29 -4.58 6.14
CA TYR A 120 5.44 -4.91 5.27
C TYR A 120 6.52 -5.77 5.93
N PHE A 121 6.15 -6.62 6.89
CA PHE A 121 7.00 -7.40 7.81
C PHE A 121 7.97 -6.59 8.70
N GLY A 122 8.45 -5.42 8.24
CA GLY A 122 9.46 -4.61 8.89
C GLY A 122 9.19 -4.31 10.37
N ASN A 123 10.27 -3.98 11.09
CA ASN A 123 10.27 -3.87 12.55
C ASN A 123 9.55 -2.62 13.11
N VAL A 124 8.70 -1.95 12.34
CA VAL A 124 7.90 -0.83 12.86
C VAL A 124 6.80 -1.40 13.74
N GLN A 125 7.00 -1.24 15.04
CA GLN A 125 6.07 -1.67 16.09
C GLN A 125 4.91 -0.66 16.17
N TYR A 126 3.97 -0.74 15.21
CA TYR A 126 2.90 0.24 15.05
C TYR A 126 2.02 0.35 16.28
N ALA A 127 1.64 -0.77 16.90
CA ALA A 127 0.83 -0.74 18.11
C ALA A 127 1.55 -0.03 19.28
N GLU A 128 2.82 -0.35 19.49
CA GLU A 128 3.63 0.28 20.54
C GLU A 128 3.76 1.79 20.35
N LEU A 129 3.93 2.24 19.11
CA LEU A 129 3.98 3.66 18.76
C LEU A 129 2.61 4.33 18.93
N MET A 130 1.54 3.64 18.54
CA MET A 130 0.18 4.18 18.59
C MET A 130 -0.39 4.25 20.01
N ASP A 131 0.10 3.44 20.95
CA ASP A 131 -0.32 3.50 22.36
C ASP A 131 -0.19 4.91 22.96
N PHE A 132 0.85 5.67 22.57
CA PHE A 132 1.01 7.05 23.00
C PHE A 132 -0.21 7.90 22.63
N CYS A 133 -0.66 7.85 21.37
CA CYS A 133 -1.82 8.60 20.89
C CYS A 133 -3.15 8.01 21.40
N TYR A 134 -3.22 6.68 21.48
CA TYR A 134 -4.44 5.94 21.83
C TYR A 134 -4.92 6.25 23.24
N VAL A 135 -4.03 6.33 24.23
CA VAL A 135 -4.43 6.62 25.63
C VAL A 135 -5.13 7.99 25.74
N TRP A 136 -4.63 9.01 25.05
CA TRP A 136 -5.29 10.33 25.02
C TRP A 136 -6.64 10.27 24.33
N LEU A 137 -6.73 9.61 23.17
CA LEU A 137 -7.97 9.50 22.41
C LEU A 137 -9.03 8.70 23.17
N ARG A 138 -8.64 7.60 23.82
CA ARG A 138 -9.49 6.78 24.69
C ARG A 138 -10.10 7.60 25.82
N ASN A 139 -9.31 8.47 26.46
CA ASN A 139 -9.82 9.34 27.52
C ASN A 139 -10.84 10.37 27.03
N LEU A 140 -10.69 10.88 25.81
CA LEU A 140 -11.61 11.85 25.21
C LEU A 140 -12.91 11.21 24.70
N VAL A 141 -12.79 10.06 24.04
CA VAL A 141 -13.92 9.35 23.42
C VAL A 141 -14.70 8.52 24.44
N GLY A 142 -13.99 7.93 25.41
CA GLY A 142 -14.54 7.06 26.44
C GLY A 142 -14.72 5.60 25.99
N GLU A 143 -14.86 4.72 26.97
CA GLU A 143 -14.85 3.27 26.80
C GLU A 143 -16.16 2.68 26.24
N LYS A 144 -17.18 3.53 26.05
CA LYS A 144 -18.49 3.10 25.52
C LYS A 144 -18.38 2.67 24.06
N ILE A 145 -17.40 3.19 23.32
CA ILE A 145 -17.11 2.77 21.95
C ILE A 145 -16.23 1.54 21.99
N GLY A 146 -16.66 0.44 21.34
CA GLY A 146 -16.02 -0.87 21.41
C GLY A 146 -14.50 -0.85 21.16
N SER A 147 -14.05 -0.10 20.15
CA SER A 147 -12.63 0.05 19.80
C SER A 147 -11.77 0.69 20.90
N PHE A 148 -12.39 1.38 21.87
CA PHE A 148 -11.72 2.06 22.98
C PHE A 148 -11.88 1.32 24.32
N LYS A 149 -12.42 0.10 24.32
CA LYS A 149 -12.55 -0.72 25.54
C LYS A 149 -11.20 -1.20 26.07
N LYS A 150 -10.33 -1.67 25.16
CA LYS A 150 -8.99 -2.17 25.52
C LYS A 150 -8.14 -1.04 26.09
N GLU A 151 -7.21 -1.36 26.98
CA GLU A 151 -6.30 -0.38 27.57
C GLU A 151 -5.13 -0.04 26.63
N SER A 152 -4.82 -0.90 25.66
CA SER A 152 -3.74 -0.76 24.70
C SER A 152 -4.19 -1.19 23.29
N THR A 153 -3.50 -0.66 22.28
CA THR A 153 -3.65 -1.04 20.87
C THR A 153 -2.92 -2.34 20.53
N ARG A 154 -2.03 -2.82 21.40
CA ARG A 154 -1.25 -4.04 21.20
C ARG A 154 -2.14 -5.26 21.07
N ASN A 155 -1.81 -6.12 20.11
CA ASN A 155 -2.47 -7.39 19.89
C ASN A 155 -1.40 -8.48 19.76
N ALA A 156 -1.60 -9.62 20.43
CA ALA A 156 -0.71 -10.77 20.34
C ALA A 156 -0.58 -11.29 18.89
N GLN A 157 -1.64 -11.17 18.10
CA GLN A 157 -1.73 -11.60 16.69
C GLN A 157 -1.32 -10.53 15.68
N GLU A 158 -0.70 -9.43 16.12
CA GLU A 158 -0.17 -8.42 15.20
C GLU A 158 0.89 -9.03 14.28
N LEU A 159 0.79 -8.72 12.98
CA LEU A 159 1.67 -9.24 11.93
C LEU A 159 2.80 -8.26 11.64
N THR A 160 3.67 -8.07 12.63
CA THR A 160 4.92 -7.31 12.53
C THR A 160 6.09 -8.18 12.95
N GLY A 161 7.26 -7.97 12.34
CA GLY A 161 8.49 -8.62 12.79
C GLY A 161 8.87 -8.11 14.19
N ASN A 162 9.02 -9.04 15.15
CA ASN A 162 9.43 -8.70 16.51
C ASN A 162 10.20 -9.88 17.13
N ILE A 163 11.52 -9.72 17.26
CA ILE A 163 12.43 -10.75 17.77
C ILE A 163 12.11 -11.08 19.23
N ASP A 164 11.90 -10.07 20.07
CA ASP A 164 11.66 -10.24 21.51
C ASP A 164 10.35 -10.98 21.80
N MET A 165 9.36 -10.84 20.91
CA MET A 165 8.08 -11.53 20.99
C MET A 165 8.03 -12.85 20.19
N GLY A 166 9.15 -13.26 19.58
CA GLY A 166 9.20 -14.49 18.76
C GLY A 166 8.40 -14.41 17.46
N ARG A 167 8.03 -13.20 17.00
CA ARG A 167 7.31 -12.98 15.75
C ARG A 167 8.29 -12.95 14.58
N GLY A 168 8.60 -14.14 14.09
CA GLY A 168 9.45 -14.35 12.92
C GLY A 168 8.66 -14.41 11.62
N LEU A 169 9.35 -14.87 10.57
CA LEU A 169 8.80 -15.03 9.24
C LEU A 169 7.61 -16.01 9.21
N ASP A 170 7.67 -17.07 10.02
CA ASP A 170 6.61 -18.10 10.10
C ASP A 170 5.29 -17.50 10.62
N HIS A 171 5.33 -16.80 11.77
CA HIS A 171 4.16 -16.11 12.34
C HIS A 171 3.52 -15.13 11.36
N PHE A 172 4.36 -14.33 10.69
CA PHE A 172 3.89 -13.38 9.67
C PHE A 172 3.26 -14.09 8.47
N THR A 173 3.88 -15.19 8.01
CA THR A 173 3.38 -16.00 6.89
C THR A 173 2.04 -16.65 7.20
N GLU A 174 1.89 -17.25 8.37
CA GLU A 174 0.65 -17.90 8.80
C GLU A 174 -0.50 -16.91 8.91
N GLY A 175 -0.25 -15.76 9.56
CA GLY A 175 -1.24 -14.71 9.69
C GLY A 175 -1.67 -14.13 8.34
N LEU A 176 -0.70 -13.80 7.47
CA LEU A 176 -1.00 -13.24 6.15
C LEU A 176 -1.77 -14.25 5.28
N SER A 177 -1.36 -15.53 5.31
CA SER A 177 -2.03 -16.61 4.59
C SER A 177 -3.46 -16.82 5.08
N SER A 178 -3.68 -16.76 6.39
CA SER A 178 -5.02 -16.85 7.00
C SER A 178 -5.95 -15.74 6.48
N VAL A 179 -5.48 -14.49 6.48
CA VAL A 179 -6.22 -13.34 5.94
C VAL A 179 -6.51 -13.52 4.46
N PHE A 180 -5.50 -13.87 3.65
CA PHE A 180 -5.67 -13.98 2.19
C PHE A 180 -6.60 -15.13 1.80
N CYS A 181 -6.55 -16.27 2.50
CA CYS A 181 -7.48 -17.37 2.29
C CYS A 181 -8.93 -16.94 2.56
N LYS A 182 -9.18 -16.20 3.64
CA LYS A 182 -10.52 -15.68 3.95
C LYS A 182 -11.02 -14.69 2.90
N MET A 183 -10.17 -13.75 2.50
CA MET A 183 -10.51 -12.77 1.47
C MET A 183 -10.77 -13.46 0.11
N ALA A 184 -9.97 -14.46 -0.24
CA ALA A 184 -10.15 -15.24 -1.47
C ALA A 184 -11.47 -16.02 -1.49
N ALA A 185 -11.86 -16.64 -0.37
CA ALA A 185 -13.16 -17.34 -0.26
C ALA A 185 -14.35 -16.39 -0.42
N ALA A 186 -14.23 -15.17 0.12
CA ALA A 186 -15.26 -14.14 0.01
C ALA A 186 -15.32 -13.47 -1.37
N LEU A 187 -14.27 -13.57 -2.19
CA LEU A 187 -14.23 -12.99 -3.53
C LEU A 187 -15.08 -13.77 -4.53
N LYS A 188 -15.81 -13.06 -5.39
CA LYS A 188 -16.46 -13.65 -6.57
C LYS A 188 -15.41 -14.21 -7.55
N PRO A 189 -15.72 -15.26 -8.32
CA PRO A 189 -14.80 -15.76 -9.35
C PRO A 189 -14.31 -14.65 -10.29
N GLY A 190 -12.99 -14.58 -10.49
CA GLY A 190 -12.35 -13.54 -11.31
C GLY A 190 -12.22 -12.15 -10.66
N ALA A 191 -12.77 -11.92 -9.46
CA ALA A 191 -12.61 -10.67 -8.72
C ALA A 191 -11.17 -10.50 -8.19
N PRO A 192 -10.67 -9.25 -8.04
CA PRO A 192 -9.29 -9.02 -7.61
C PRO A 192 -9.16 -9.00 -6.09
N LEU A 193 -8.10 -9.63 -5.59
CA LEU A 193 -7.42 -9.20 -4.37
C LEU A 193 -6.23 -8.35 -4.82
N ALA A 194 -6.27 -7.05 -4.53
CA ALA A 194 -5.20 -6.12 -4.87
C ALA A 194 -4.60 -5.51 -3.60
N PHE A 195 -3.27 -5.48 -3.53
CA PHE A 195 -2.58 -4.94 -2.37
C PHE A 195 -1.24 -4.31 -2.70
N THR A 196 -0.86 -3.30 -1.92
CA THR A 196 0.47 -2.67 -1.98
C THR A 196 1.45 -3.42 -1.11
N TYR A 197 2.69 -3.53 -1.57
CA TYR A 197 3.78 -4.08 -0.76
C TYR A 197 5.13 -3.57 -1.25
N HIS A 198 6.01 -3.21 -0.33
CA HIS A 198 7.42 -2.98 -0.63
C HIS A 198 8.31 -3.47 0.52
N HIS A 199 9.48 -3.99 0.18
CA HIS A 199 10.54 -4.25 1.16
C HIS A 199 11.91 -4.27 0.47
N ASN A 200 12.97 -3.90 1.21
CA ASN A 200 14.33 -3.87 0.65
C ASN A 200 15.04 -5.23 0.64
N ASN A 201 14.47 -6.22 1.33
CA ASN A 201 14.93 -7.61 1.41
C ASN A 201 13.90 -8.55 0.78
N MET A 202 14.35 -9.46 -0.08
CA MET A 202 13.56 -10.50 -0.73
C MET A 202 12.89 -11.45 0.26
N ASP A 203 13.52 -11.74 1.41
CA ASP A 203 12.97 -12.68 2.42
C ASP A 203 11.56 -12.23 2.88
N ALA A 204 11.33 -10.92 2.95
CA ALA A 204 10.03 -10.37 3.34
C ALA A 204 8.93 -10.55 2.28
N TYR A 205 9.27 -10.97 1.06
CA TYR A 205 8.31 -11.31 0.01
C TYR A 205 7.97 -12.81 -0.03
N LEU A 206 8.75 -13.68 0.60
CA LEU A 206 8.43 -15.11 0.68
C LEU A 206 7.05 -15.36 1.33
N PRO A 207 6.69 -14.68 2.44
CA PRO A 207 5.35 -14.79 3.04
C PRO A 207 4.24 -14.37 2.08
N VAL A 208 4.49 -13.35 1.26
CA VAL A 208 3.51 -12.84 0.28
C VAL A 208 3.23 -13.89 -0.80
N ALA A 209 4.28 -14.55 -1.30
CA ALA A 209 4.14 -15.65 -2.26
C ALA A 209 3.35 -16.82 -1.65
N VAL A 210 3.71 -17.23 -0.43
CA VAL A 210 3.03 -18.31 0.30
C VAL A 210 1.55 -17.98 0.52
N ALA A 211 1.23 -16.78 1.00
CA ALA A 211 -0.15 -16.36 1.25
C ALA A 211 -1.02 -16.36 -0.02
N ILE A 212 -0.48 -15.91 -1.14
CA ILE A 212 -1.17 -15.96 -2.43
C ILE A 212 -1.41 -17.41 -2.86
N LEU A 213 -0.39 -18.26 -2.79
CA LEU A 213 -0.49 -19.67 -3.19
C LEU A 213 -1.44 -20.47 -2.29
N ASP A 214 -1.38 -20.27 -0.97
CA ASP A 214 -2.30 -20.88 0.01
C ASP A 214 -3.75 -20.49 -0.25
N SER A 215 -4.00 -19.22 -0.59
CA SER A 215 -5.34 -18.73 -0.95
C SER A 215 -5.87 -19.30 -2.27
N GLY A 216 -5.04 -19.98 -3.05
CA GLY A 216 -5.39 -20.50 -4.38
C GLY A 216 -5.51 -19.39 -5.44
N LEU A 217 -4.99 -18.20 -5.16
CA LEU A 217 -4.94 -17.12 -6.12
C LEU A 217 -3.67 -17.21 -6.97
N THR A 218 -3.71 -16.59 -8.14
CA THR A 218 -2.54 -16.37 -9.00
C THR A 218 -2.30 -14.87 -9.13
N CYS A 219 -1.05 -14.43 -9.02
CA CYS A 219 -0.68 -13.04 -9.24
C CYS A 219 -0.68 -12.73 -10.75
N SER A 220 -1.76 -12.11 -11.23
CA SER A 220 -1.98 -11.79 -12.64
C SER A 220 -1.19 -10.58 -13.13
N ALA A 221 -0.88 -9.62 -12.25
CA ALA A 221 -0.06 -8.46 -12.57
C ALA A 221 0.64 -7.90 -11.32
N THR A 222 1.76 -7.25 -11.55
CA THR A 222 2.46 -6.40 -10.58
C THR A 222 2.64 -5.03 -11.22
N LEU A 223 2.22 -3.97 -10.51
CA LEU A 223 2.22 -2.61 -11.05
C LEU A 223 3.03 -1.69 -10.12
N PRO A 224 4.02 -0.95 -10.63
CA PRO A 224 4.71 0.06 -9.82
C PRO A 224 3.77 1.23 -9.50
N CYS A 225 3.70 1.62 -8.23
CA CYS A 225 2.88 2.73 -7.77
C CYS A 225 3.70 3.71 -6.91
N PRO A 226 3.83 4.99 -7.29
CA PRO A 226 4.44 6.00 -6.43
C PRO A 226 3.60 6.20 -5.16
N ALA A 227 4.12 5.79 -4.01
CA ALA A 227 3.38 5.76 -2.75
C ALA A 227 3.88 6.79 -1.73
N GLU A 228 5.18 7.13 -1.74
CA GLU A 228 5.76 8.06 -0.76
C GLU A 228 6.03 9.46 -1.33
N MET A 229 5.75 10.50 -0.54
CA MET A 229 6.23 11.86 -0.85
C MET A 229 7.73 11.93 -0.56
N GLY A 230 8.55 12.25 -1.57
CA GLY A 230 10.01 12.41 -1.44
C GLY A 230 10.51 13.49 -0.46
N ALA A 231 9.61 14.13 0.30
CA ALA A 231 9.90 15.08 1.36
C ALA A 231 9.90 14.45 2.78
N SER A 232 9.64 13.15 2.91
CA SER A 232 9.78 12.47 4.20
C SER A 232 11.25 12.44 4.63
N ILE A 233 11.50 12.98 5.81
CA ILE A 233 12.83 13.22 6.41
C ILE A 233 13.61 11.91 6.64
N HIS A 234 12.95 10.75 6.48
CA HIS A 234 13.52 9.40 6.57
C HIS A 234 14.12 8.84 5.25
N ILE A 235 13.89 9.50 4.10
CA ILE A 235 14.27 8.98 2.77
C ILE A 235 15.55 9.64 2.23
N ASN A 236 15.94 10.79 2.79
CA ASN A 236 17.10 11.54 2.33
C ASN A 236 18.40 10.85 2.78
N GLY A 237 18.96 10.00 1.92
CA GLY A 237 20.24 9.30 2.13
C GLY A 237 20.14 7.82 2.53
N THR A 238 18.94 7.23 2.63
CA THR A 238 18.77 5.83 3.07
C THR A 238 18.62 4.82 1.93
N GLY A 239 18.44 5.25 0.68
CA GLY A 239 18.22 4.36 -0.46
C GLY A 239 16.88 3.60 -0.40
N SER A 240 15.94 4.06 0.44
CA SER A 240 14.60 3.50 0.58
C SER A 240 13.75 3.79 -0.65
N SER A 241 12.91 2.83 -1.03
CA SER A 241 12.02 2.95 -2.18
C SER A 241 10.87 3.90 -1.88
N ILE A 242 10.51 4.72 -2.87
CA ILE A 242 9.27 5.53 -2.89
C ILE A 242 8.18 4.89 -3.75
N ILE A 243 8.46 3.72 -4.32
CA ILE A 243 7.59 2.93 -5.19
C ILE A 243 7.14 1.68 -4.44
N ASP A 244 5.83 1.50 -4.38
CA ASP A 244 5.22 0.26 -3.95
C ASP A 244 4.95 -0.64 -5.16
N THR A 245 4.99 -1.95 -4.95
CA THR A 245 4.43 -2.88 -5.92
C THR A 245 2.98 -3.15 -5.56
N VAL A 246 2.05 -2.85 -6.47
CA VAL A 246 0.66 -3.31 -6.39
C VAL A 246 0.59 -4.70 -6.99
N PHE A 247 0.30 -5.70 -6.17
CA PHE A 247 0.00 -7.06 -6.62
C PHE A 247 -1.49 -7.16 -6.96
N VAL A 248 -1.81 -7.76 -8.10
CA VAL A 248 -3.19 -8.02 -8.53
C VAL A 248 -3.39 -9.52 -8.67
N CYS A 249 -4.09 -10.12 -7.71
CA CYS A 249 -4.28 -11.56 -7.59
C CYS A 249 -5.73 -11.97 -7.90
N ARG A 250 -5.90 -13.08 -8.60
CA ARG A 250 -7.21 -13.61 -9.03
C ARG A 250 -7.23 -15.14 -8.94
N ALA A 251 -8.40 -15.71 -8.66
CA ALA A 251 -8.59 -17.16 -8.68
C ALA A 251 -8.59 -17.72 -10.12
N SER A 252 -9.03 -16.93 -11.09
CA SER A 252 -9.03 -17.28 -12.51
C SER A 252 -8.84 -16.03 -13.37
N GLY A 253 -8.24 -16.19 -14.54
CA GLY A 253 -8.07 -15.08 -15.48
C GLY A 253 -7.17 -15.43 -16.67
N ALA A 254 -6.64 -14.41 -17.32
CA ALA A 254 -5.63 -14.57 -18.35
C ALA A 254 -4.49 -13.55 -18.17
N VAL A 255 -3.26 -13.99 -18.45
CA VAL A 255 -2.06 -13.14 -18.51
C VAL A 255 -1.50 -13.17 -19.92
N SER A 256 -0.81 -12.11 -20.32
CA SER A 256 -0.03 -12.11 -21.55
C SER A 256 1.23 -12.96 -21.36
N GLU A 257 1.51 -13.86 -22.29
CA GLU A 257 2.75 -14.66 -22.31
C GLU A 257 4.00 -13.79 -22.24
N LYS A 258 3.98 -12.59 -22.83
CA LYS A 258 5.09 -11.62 -22.74
C LYS A 258 5.40 -11.17 -21.31
N LYS A 259 4.42 -11.23 -20.42
CA LYS A 259 4.58 -10.90 -19.00
C LYS A 259 5.04 -12.11 -18.17
N LEU A 260 5.30 -13.26 -18.79
CA LEU A 260 5.77 -14.49 -18.14
C LEU A 260 7.15 -14.90 -18.66
N PRO A 261 8.20 -14.07 -18.48
CA PRO A 261 9.54 -14.45 -18.91
C PRO A 261 10.03 -15.69 -18.15
N ASP A 262 10.82 -16.50 -18.85
CA ASP A 262 11.43 -17.74 -18.39
C ASP A 262 12.91 -17.56 -17.97
N SER A 263 13.40 -16.32 -17.95
CA SER A 263 14.81 -15.99 -17.66
C SER A 263 14.97 -14.68 -16.88
N PRO A 264 16.08 -14.51 -16.12
CA PRO A 264 16.42 -13.25 -15.46
C PRO A 264 16.52 -12.06 -16.41
N GLU A 265 17.02 -12.25 -17.64
CA GLU A 265 17.08 -11.22 -18.66
C GLU A 265 15.67 -10.73 -19.06
N GLY A 266 14.71 -11.67 -19.21
CA GLY A 266 13.32 -11.32 -19.47
C GLY A 266 12.68 -10.54 -18.33
N VAL A 267 12.99 -10.87 -17.06
CA VAL A 267 12.55 -10.06 -15.90
C VAL A 267 13.18 -8.67 -15.94
N ALA A 268 14.46 -8.55 -16.26
CA ALA A 268 15.12 -7.25 -16.41
C ALA A 268 14.48 -6.40 -17.52
N ALA A 269 13.99 -7.02 -18.60
CA ALA A 269 13.24 -6.32 -19.63
C ALA A 269 11.91 -5.75 -19.11
N LEU A 270 11.16 -6.51 -18.29
CA LEU A 270 9.94 -6.02 -17.64
C LEU A 270 10.22 -4.86 -16.68
N VAL A 271 11.28 -4.98 -15.86
CA VAL A 271 11.70 -3.90 -14.96
C VAL A 271 12.04 -2.62 -15.74
N ASN A 272 12.77 -2.74 -16.86
CA ASN A 272 13.08 -1.59 -17.71
C ASN A 272 11.82 -0.95 -18.32
N GLU A 273 10.84 -1.76 -18.74
CA GLU A 273 9.55 -1.26 -19.25
C GLU A 273 8.83 -0.40 -18.19
N ASP A 274 8.73 -0.92 -16.96
CA ASP A 274 8.12 -0.21 -15.83
C ASP A 274 8.87 1.08 -15.47
N LEU A 275 10.21 1.05 -15.48
CA LEU A 275 11.04 2.23 -15.23
C LEU A 275 10.83 3.32 -16.28
N GLU A 276 10.68 2.96 -17.55
CA GLU A 276 10.36 3.91 -18.63
C GLU A 276 8.98 4.55 -18.45
N GLU A 277 7.96 3.76 -18.07
CA GLU A 277 6.62 4.30 -17.77
C GLU A 277 6.64 5.26 -16.56
N LEU A 278 7.40 4.93 -15.52
CA LEU A 278 7.60 5.84 -14.37
C LEU A 278 8.28 7.15 -14.79
N ARG A 279 9.30 7.08 -15.66
CA ARG A 279 9.98 8.28 -16.20
C ARG A 279 9.04 9.13 -17.04
N LYS A 280 8.17 8.54 -17.85
CA LYS A 280 7.10 9.25 -18.58
C LYS A 280 6.11 9.93 -17.62
N GLY A 281 5.88 9.32 -16.45
CA GLY A 281 5.13 9.88 -15.33
C GLY A 281 5.86 10.98 -14.53
N ASN A 282 7.05 11.42 -14.98
CA ASN A 282 7.92 12.38 -14.29
C ASN A 282 8.37 11.91 -12.89
N VAL A 283 8.44 10.59 -12.68
CA VAL A 283 9.07 9.97 -11.52
C VAL A 283 10.54 9.70 -11.86
N LYS A 284 11.44 9.83 -10.87
CA LYS A 284 12.87 9.50 -11.01
C LYS A 284 13.18 8.30 -10.13
N PRO A 285 13.06 7.06 -10.65
CA PRO A 285 13.26 5.87 -9.84
C PRO A 285 14.69 5.76 -9.32
N SER A 286 14.82 5.41 -8.06
CA SER A 286 16.06 5.07 -7.38
C SER A 286 16.45 3.60 -7.58
N LEU A 287 17.62 3.21 -7.06
CA LEU A 287 18.02 1.80 -6.99
C LEU A 287 17.10 0.98 -6.07
N GLY A 288 16.56 1.60 -5.00
CA GLY A 288 15.56 0.97 -4.14
C GLY A 288 14.27 0.66 -4.91
N ASP A 289 13.81 1.63 -5.72
CA ASP A 289 12.61 1.48 -6.57
C ASP A 289 12.79 0.39 -7.61
N THR A 290 13.94 0.40 -8.29
CA THR A 290 14.28 -0.60 -9.31
C THR A 290 14.27 -2.02 -8.72
N ARG A 291 14.76 -2.16 -7.48
CA ARG A 291 14.75 -3.43 -6.75
C ARG A 291 13.35 -3.84 -6.32
N CYS A 292 12.55 -2.92 -5.79
CA CYS A 292 11.15 -3.19 -5.40
C CYS A 292 10.35 -3.75 -6.59
N ILE A 293 10.46 -3.11 -7.76
CA ILE A 293 9.82 -3.56 -9.00
C ILE A 293 10.31 -4.96 -9.40
N GLY A 294 11.63 -5.18 -9.34
CA GLY A 294 12.23 -6.48 -9.62
C GLY A 294 11.73 -7.60 -8.71
N TYR A 295 11.65 -7.34 -7.40
CA TYR A 295 11.10 -8.28 -6.43
C TYR A 295 9.63 -8.60 -6.72
N GLY A 296 8.83 -7.59 -7.07
CA GLY A 296 7.46 -7.78 -7.54
C GLY A 296 7.35 -8.79 -8.67
N HIS A 297 8.11 -8.60 -9.75
CA HIS A 297 8.10 -9.51 -10.90
C HIS A 297 8.61 -10.91 -10.56
N LEU A 298 9.69 -11.02 -9.79
CA LEU A 298 10.25 -12.32 -9.38
C LEU A 298 9.24 -13.12 -8.56
N VAL A 299 8.59 -12.49 -7.58
CA VAL A 299 7.58 -13.12 -6.73
C VAL A 299 6.36 -13.53 -7.54
N ARG A 300 5.91 -12.67 -8.46
CA ARG A 300 4.82 -12.99 -9.39
C ARG A 300 5.12 -14.24 -10.22
N LEU A 301 6.36 -14.39 -10.70
CA LEU A 301 6.77 -15.57 -11.47
C LEU A 301 6.93 -16.81 -10.61
N ALA A 302 7.40 -16.68 -9.37
CA ALA A 302 7.45 -17.79 -8.42
C ALA A 302 6.05 -18.35 -8.18
N ILE A 303 5.08 -17.46 -7.89
CA ILE A 303 3.67 -17.83 -7.73
C ILE A 303 3.15 -18.52 -8.99
N TRP A 304 3.42 -17.95 -10.17
CA TRP A 304 2.99 -18.55 -11.43
C TRP A 304 3.52 -19.98 -11.56
N ASN A 305 4.81 -20.22 -11.38
CA ASN A 305 5.39 -21.54 -11.63
C ASN A 305 5.06 -22.57 -10.55
N LEU A 306 4.83 -22.14 -9.31
CA LEU A 306 4.55 -23.03 -8.19
C LEU A 306 3.07 -23.41 -8.06
N ARG A 307 2.13 -22.61 -8.58
CA ARG A 307 0.67 -22.76 -8.34
C ARG A 307 0.10 -24.16 -8.61
N ASN A 308 0.60 -24.86 -9.63
CA ASN A 308 0.05 -26.15 -10.05
C ASN A 308 0.53 -27.33 -9.19
N PHE A 309 1.60 -27.13 -8.42
CA PHE A 309 2.23 -28.17 -7.60
C PHE A 309 2.31 -27.75 -6.12
N TRP A 310 1.56 -26.71 -5.74
CA TRP A 310 1.59 -26.16 -4.40
C TRP A 310 0.91 -27.08 -3.40
N ASP A 311 1.64 -27.50 -2.37
CA ASP A 311 1.10 -28.27 -1.26
C ASP A 311 0.65 -27.34 -0.12
N LYS A 312 -0.66 -27.10 -0.06
CA LYS A 312 -1.26 -26.27 0.99
C LYS A 312 -1.16 -26.90 2.39
N ALA A 313 -0.96 -28.22 2.49
CA ALA A 313 -0.90 -28.95 3.75
C ALA A 313 0.52 -29.04 4.33
N ALA A 314 1.55 -28.62 3.59
CA ALA A 314 2.93 -28.56 4.08
C ALA A 314 3.08 -27.58 5.25
N GLU A 315 4.14 -27.76 6.05
CA GLU A 315 4.47 -26.84 7.14
C GLU A 315 4.93 -25.47 6.58
N THR A 316 4.65 -24.39 7.32
CA THR A 316 4.95 -23.01 6.89
C THR A 316 6.40 -22.83 6.45
N ASN A 317 7.35 -23.34 7.22
CA ASN A 317 8.77 -23.25 6.91
C ASN A 317 9.15 -24.00 5.61
N GLN A 318 8.49 -25.11 5.30
CA GLN A 318 8.68 -25.86 4.05
C GLN A 318 8.14 -25.07 2.86
N LYS A 319 6.96 -24.47 3.00
CA LYS A 319 6.39 -23.59 1.97
C LYS A 319 7.31 -22.42 1.64
N ILE A 320 7.82 -21.75 2.67
CA ILE A 320 8.80 -20.66 2.51
C ILE A 320 10.04 -21.16 1.76
N ALA A 321 10.59 -22.31 2.18
CA ALA A 321 11.76 -22.90 1.54
C ALA A 321 11.53 -23.27 0.06
N VAL A 322 10.34 -23.73 -0.31
CA VAL A 322 9.99 -24.03 -1.72
C VAL A 322 10.00 -22.75 -2.57
N VAL A 323 9.44 -21.65 -2.06
CA VAL A 323 9.47 -20.36 -2.78
C VAL A 323 10.90 -19.84 -2.91
N ASP A 324 11.66 -19.87 -1.82
CA ASP A 324 13.05 -19.40 -1.80
C ASP A 324 13.94 -20.23 -2.75
N ALA A 325 13.81 -21.57 -2.72
CA ALA A 325 14.52 -22.46 -3.63
C ALA A 325 14.21 -22.13 -5.09
N TRP A 326 12.94 -21.92 -5.44
CA TRP A 326 12.56 -21.54 -6.80
C TRP A 326 13.20 -20.21 -7.23
N LEU A 327 13.17 -19.19 -6.36
CA LEU A 327 13.76 -17.88 -6.65
C LEU A 327 15.28 -17.98 -6.87
N ASN A 328 15.96 -18.79 -6.05
CA ASN A 328 17.40 -19.02 -6.15
C ASN A 328 17.77 -19.80 -7.43
N ASP A 329 17.03 -20.87 -7.74
CA ASP A 329 17.23 -21.66 -8.96
C ASP A 329 16.98 -20.85 -10.24
N PHE A 330 16.03 -19.90 -10.18
CA PHE A 330 15.77 -18.95 -11.27
C PHE A 330 16.90 -17.90 -11.42
N GLY A 331 17.74 -17.70 -10.40
CA GLY A 331 18.86 -16.73 -10.37
C GLY A 331 18.58 -15.47 -9.52
N GLY A 332 17.32 -15.26 -9.12
CA GLY A 332 16.91 -14.18 -8.24
C GLY A 332 17.30 -12.77 -8.71
N TRP A 333 17.32 -11.82 -7.77
CA TRP A 333 17.70 -10.44 -8.06
C TRP A 333 19.14 -10.22 -8.53
N PRO A 334 20.16 -10.94 -8.00
CA PRO A 334 21.53 -10.78 -8.47
C PRO A 334 21.68 -10.97 -9.97
N GLU A 335 21.08 -12.02 -10.56
CA GLU A 335 21.14 -12.24 -12.01
C GLU A 335 20.31 -11.21 -12.77
N VAL A 336 19.08 -10.92 -12.34
CA VAL A 336 18.23 -9.88 -12.96
C VAL A 336 18.96 -8.54 -13.04
N SER A 337 19.61 -8.13 -11.95
CA SER A 337 20.28 -6.83 -11.86
C SER A 337 21.47 -6.69 -12.81
N ARG A 338 22.13 -7.79 -13.21
CA ARG A 338 23.23 -7.77 -14.19
C ARG A 338 22.75 -7.44 -15.60
N HIS A 339 21.50 -7.76 -15.92
CA HIS A 339 20.89 -7.50 -17.22
C HIS A 339 20.22 -6.12 -17.30
N LEU A 340 20.17 -5.36 -16.20
CA LEU A 340 19.71 -3.98 -16.25
C LEU A 340 20.76 -3.12 -16.96
N LYS A 341 20.33 -2.34 -17.97
CA LYS A 341 21.21 -1.44 -18.72
C LYS A 341 21.87 -0.45 -17.73
N ASN A 342 23.16 -0.18 -17.90
CA ASN A 342 23.89 0.82 -17.11
C ASN A 342 23.04 2.09 -16.94
N MET A 343 22.71 2.43 -15.70
CA MET A 343 21.79 3.51 -15.31
C MET A 343 22.37 4.92 -15.51
N GLU A 344 23.27 5.09 -16.48
CA GLU A 344 23.91 6.36 -16.81
C GLU A 344 23.84 6.62 -18.32
N SER A 345 22.66 7.00 -18.82
CA SER A 345 22.56 7.73 -20.07
C SER A 345 21.28 8.58 -20.04
N PRO A 346 21.38 9.92 -20.09
CA PRO A 346 20.20 10.76 -20.29
C PRO A 346 19.67 10.52 -21.71
N LEU A 347 18.44 10.01 -21.83
CA LEU A 347 17.76 9.94 -23.12
C LEU A 347 17.35 11.35 -23.58
N PRO A 348 17.40 11.66 -24.88
CA PRO A 348 17.06 12.98 -25.40
C PRO A 348 15.56 13.25 -25.24
N ASP A 349 15.22 14.52 -24.94
CA ASP A 349 13.87 15.05 -24.91
C ASP A 349 13.11 14.67 -26.19
N SER A 350 12.20 13.70 -26.08
CA SER A 350 11.22 13.43 -27.13
C SER A 350 9.83 13.70 -26.57
N HIS A 351 9.26 14.83 -27.00
CA HIS A 351 7.85 15.14 -26.81
C HIS A 351 7.01 14.12 -27.60
N VAL A 352 6.38 13.18 -26.90
CA VAL A 352 5.33 12.33 -27.47
C VAL A 352 3.97 12.90 -27.02
N PRO A 353 3.04 13.21 -27.95
CA PRO A 353 1.74 13.72 -27.59
C PRO A 353 0.92 12.64 -26.86
N VAL A 354 0.25 13.04 -25.77
CA VAL A 354 -0.70 12.20 -25.02
C VAL A 354 -1.90 11.94 -25.93
N GLY A 355 -1.94 10.74 -26.52
CA GLY A 355 -3.10 10.26 -27.27
C GLY A 355 -4.28 10.01 -26.33
N ASN A 356 -5.45 10.53 -26.71
CA ASN A 356 -6.73 10.12 -26.12
C ASN A 356 -7.04 8.69 -26.58
N GLU A 357 -6.64 7.69 -25.80
CA GLU A 357 -7.15 6.32 -25.98
C GLU A 357 -8.51 6.16 -25.30
N PRO A 358 -9.52 5.58 -25.98
CA PRO A 358 -10.81 5.29 -25.37
C PRO A 358 -10.69 4.21 -24.29
N LEU A 359 -11.46 4.37 -23.20
CA LEU A 359 -11.50 3.53 -21.99
C LEU A 359 -11.90 2.04 -22.21
N GLY A 360 -12.14 1.60 -23.45
CA GLY A 360 -12.77 0.31 -23.76
C GLY A 360 -11.85 -0.89 -23.95
N ASP A 361 -10.55 -0.69 -24.23
CA ASP A 361 -9.66 -1.77 -24.73
C ASP A 361 -8.40 -2.02 -23.88
N ARG A 362 -8.42 -1.68 -22.59
CA ARG A 362 -7.32 -2.06 -21.69
C ARG A 362 -7.51 -3.48 -21.16
N GLY A 363 -6.74 -4.43 -21.69
CA GLY A 363 -6.39 -5.67 -20.97
C GLY A 363 -6.77 -7.00 -21.62
N LEU A 364 -7.56 -7.03 -22.69
CA LEU A 364 -8.01 -8.30 -23.31
C LEU A 364 -7.33 -8.63 -24.64
N LEU A 365 -6.80 -7.65 -25.38
CA LEU A 365 -6.25 -7.90 -26.73
C LEU A 365 -4.91 -8.66 -26.74
N TYR A 366 -4.28 -8.90 -25.59
CA TYR A 366 -2.98 -9.58 -25.49
C TYR A 366 -2.88 -10.62 -24.36
N ALA A 367 -3.97 -10.88 -23.63
CA ALA A 367 -4.00 -11.90 -22.58
C ALA A 367 -4.35 -13.26 -23.21
N ASN A 368 -3.34 -14.11 -23.40
CA ASN A 368 -3.45 -15.36 -24.16
C ASN A 368 -3.19 -16.62 -23.33
N VAL A 369 -2.75 -16.49 -22.07
CA VAL A 369 -2.49 -17.63 -21.19
C VAL A 369 -3.49 -17.62 -20.03
N SER A 370 -4.43 -18.56 -20.05
CA SER A 370 -5.42 -18.72 -18.98
C SER A 370 -4.83 -19.39 -17.74
N PHE A 371 -5.38 -19.07 -16.58
CA PHE A 371 -5.08 -19.72 -15.31
C PHE A 371 -6.35 -19.85 -14.46
#